data_AF-A0A1G6WTI8-F1
#
_entry.id   AF-A0A1G6WTI8-F1
#
_cell.length_a   1.000
_cell.length_b   1.000
_cell.length_c   1.000
_cell.angle_alpha   90.00
_cell.angle_beta   90.00
_cell.angle_gamma   90.00
#
_symmetry.space_group_name_H-M   'P 1'
#
loop_
_entity.id
_entity.type
_entity.pdbx_description
1 polymer ?
#
loop_
_entity_poly.entity_id
_entity_poly.type
_entity_poly.pdbx_seq_one_letter_code
_entity_poly.pdbx_strand_id
1 'polypeptide(L)'
;MIPLLLAAALVVVNVDEPGWARFSRSSLLPPGETRITVGTLGYDREHRKLDYWLRRNDAGQTYWTDSRKCPQARDILSAMRFIEREPQSGAIAFFPESIDYTLDTPGSAGQGATHMASGPDTSLAKWVDTAMVALAPCWSPTPPTRPAP
;
A
#
# COMPACT_ATOMS: atom_id res chain seq x y z
N MET A 1 -16.74 41.58 -17.65
CA MET A 1 -16.25 40.19 -17.67
C MET A 1 -15.77 39.84 -16.29
N ILE A 2 -16.52 39.02 -15.55
CA ILE A 2 -16.14 38.57 -14.19
C ILE A 2 -15.29 37.31 -14.37
N PRO A 3 -14.03 37.26 -13.89
CA PRO A 3 -13.27 36.01 -13.91
C PRO A 3 -13.86 35.10 -12.84
N LEU A 4 -14.52 34.00 -13.26
CA LEU A 4 -14.86 32.92 -12.35
C LEU A 4 -13.57 32.22 -11.92
N LEU A 5 -13.09 32.52 -10.72
CA LEU A 5 -12.07 31.71 -10.05
C LEU A 5 -12.76 30.42 -9.55
N LEU A 6 -12.60 29.31 -10.27
CA LEU A 6 -12.90 28.00 -9.72
C LEU A 6 -11.86 27.67 -8.65
N ALA A 7 -12.23 27.82 -7.38
CA ALA A 7 -11.47 27.24 -6.28
C ALA A 7 -11.72 25.72 -6.27
N ALA A 8 -10.70 24.93 -6.62
CA ALA A 8 -10.77 23.48 -6.45
C ALA A 8 -10.76 23.16 -4.94
N ALA A 9 -11.88 22.62 -4.43
CA ALA A 9 -11.93 22.16 -3.05
C ALA A 9 -11.03 20.94 -2.87
N LEU A 10 -10.22 20.94 -1.81
CA LEU A 10 -9.41 19.80 -1.40
C LEU A 10 -10.07 19.09 -0.21
N VAL A 11 -10.12 17.77 -0.27
CA VAL A 11 -10.65 16.90 0.79
C VAL A 11 -9.48 16.09 1.38
N VAL A 12 -9.42 16.01 2.71
CA VAL A 12 -8.42 15.19 3.41
C VAL A 12 -8.83 13.71 3.30
N VAL A 13 -7.86 12.82 3.01
CA VAL A 13 -8.11 11.37 3.07
C VAL A 13 -8.36 10.97 4.53
N ASN A 14 -9.49 10.33 4.77
CA ASN A 14 -9.91 9.93 6.12
C ASN A 14 -9.28 8.60 6.54
N VAL A 15 -9.11 8.43 7.85
CA VAL A 15 -8.56 7.19 8.43
C VAL A 15 -9.42 5.96 8.14
N ASP A 16 -10.73 6.15 7.99
CA ASP A 16 -11.68 5.07 7.70
C ASP A 16 -11.85 4.78 6.21
N GLU A 17 -11.15 5.52 5.33
CA GLU A 17 -11.26 5.29 3.89
C GLU A 17 -10.75 3.86 3.55
N PRO A 18 -11.57 3.05 2.85
CA PRO A 18 -11.14 1.73 2.45
C PRO A 18 -10.05 1.83 1.38
N GLY A 19 -8.98 1.05 1.56
CA GLY A 19 -8.00 0.83 0.50
C GLY A 19 -8.43 -0.29 -0.44
N TRP A 20 -7.89 -0.30 -1.64
CA TRP A 20 -8.10 -1.38 -2.62
C TRP A 20 -7.07 -2.50 -2.47
N ALA A 21 -5.90 -2.23 -1.90
CA ALA A 21 -4.90 -3.25 -1.58
C ALA A 21 -4.34 -3.09 -0.17
N ARG A 22 -3.75 -4.17 0.33
CA ARG A 22 -3.06 -4.21 1.62
C ARG A 22 -1.88 -5.16 1.54
N PHE A 23 -0.76 -4.79 2.14
CA PHE A 23 0.33 -5.72 2.38
C PHE A 23 0.85 -5.58 3.81
N SER A 24 1.40 -6.66 4.34
CA SER A 24 1.94 -6.65 5.70
C SER A 24 3.18 -7.53 5.84
N ARG A 25 3.92 -7.23 6.92
CA ARG A 25 4.95 -8.08 7.50
C ARG A 25 4.61 -8.27 8.97
N SER A 26 4.51 -9.51 9.43
CA SER A 26 4.29 -9.84 10.84
C SER A 26 5.41 -10.70 11.40
N SER A 27 5.71 -10.51 12.69
CA SER A 27 6.72 -11.23 13.44
C SER A 27 6.25 -11.37 14.89
N LEU A 28 6.74 -12.37 15.62
CA LEU A 28 6.51 -12.46 17.06
C LEU A 28 7.23 -11.36 17.86
N LEU A 29 8.21 -10.67 17.24
CA LEU A 29 8.95 -9.59 17.88
C LEU A 29 8.31 -8.22 17.55
N PRO A 30 8.41 -7.22 18.47
CA PRO A 30 7.95 -5.87 18.21
C PRO A 30 8.52 -5.28 16.89
N PRO A 31 7.71 -4.57 16.09
CA PRO A 31 6.36 -4.08 16.39
C PRO A 31 5.21 -5.09 16.21
N GLY A 32 5.49 -6.37 15.96
CA GLY A 32 4.48 -7.41 15.83
C GLY A 32 3.88 -7.49 14.42
N GLU A 33 3.30 -6.40 13.93
CA GLU A 33 2.81 -6.31 12.55
C GLU A 33 2.97 -4.88 12.02
N THR A 34 3.58 -4.77 10.84
CA THR A 34 3.51 -3.55 10.03
C THR A 34 2.57 -3.79 8.86
N ARG A 35 1.45 -3.06 8.84
CA ARG A 35 0.42 -3.17 7.81
C ARG A 35 0.30 -1.89 7.02
N ILE A 36 0.38 -2.00 5.70
CA ILE A 36 0.23 -0.88 4.76
C ILE A 36 -1.00 -1.10 3.90
N THR A 37 -1.93 -0.15 3.94
CA THR A 37 -3.13 -0.09 3.10
C THR A 37 -2.91 0.91 1.98
N VAL A 38 -3.38 0.59 0.78
CA VAL A 38 -3.23 1.43 -0.42
C VAL A 38 -4.60 1.81 -0.96
N GLY A 39 -4.78 3.08 -1.27
CA GLY A 39 -5.98 3.58 -1.94
C GLY A 39 -5.69 4.58 -3.04
N THR A 40 -6.74 5.06 -3.68
CA THR A 40 -6.65 5.99 -4.82
C THR A 40 -6.89 7.41 -4.33
N LEU A 41 -5.94 8.30 -4.61
CA LEU A 41 -6.06 9.71 -4.31
C LEU A 41 -6.86 10.44 -5.39
N GLY A 42 -6.60 10.13 -6.66
CA GLY A 42 -7.30 10.74 -7.79
C GLY A 42 -6.58 10.51 -9.11
N TYR A 43 -7.19 10.97 -10.21
CA TYR A 43 -6.56 10.94 -11.53
C TYR A 43 -6.02 12.31 -11.90
N ASP A 44 -4.71 12.41 -12.09
CA ASP A 44 -4.03 13.57 -12.64
C ASP A 44 -4.23 13.57 -14.16
N ARG A 45 -5.07 14.48 -14.64
CA ARG A 45 -5.41 14.61 -16.07
C ARG A 45 -4.27 15.16 -16.91
N GLU A 46 -3.42 16.00 -16.34
CA GLU A 46 -2.31 16.64 -17.05
C GLU A 46 -1.25 15.59 -17.40
N HIS A 47 -0.86 14.79 -16.41
CA HIS A 47 0.15 13.75 -16.57
C HIS A 47 -0.44 12.36 -16.88
N ARG A 48 -1.77 12.28 -17.05
CA ARG A 48 -2.53 11.07 -17.37
C ARG A 48 -2.24 9.87 -16.45
N LYS A 49 -2.15 10.12 -15.14
CA LYS A 49 -1.71 9.11 -14.16
C LYS A 49 -2.61 9.07 -12.92
N LEU A 50 -2.79 7.89 -12.34
CA LEU A 50 -3.50 7.72 -11.07
C LEU A 50 -2.54 7.95 -9.90
N ASP A 51 -2.88 8.87 -9.02
CA ASP A 51 -2.17 9.08 -7.75
C ASP A 51 -2.78 8.21 -6.64
N TYR A 52 -1.91 7.74 -5.74
CA TYR A 52 -2.24 6.81 -4.68
C TYR A 52 -1.90 7.40 -3.32
N TRP A 53 -2.69 7.03 -2.32
CA TRP A 53 -2.36 7.23 -0.91
C TRP A 53 -1.97 5.89 -0.29
N LEU A 54 -1.07 5.94 0.68
CA LEU A 54 -0.64 4.78 1.46
C LEU A 54 -0.78 5.10 2.95
N ARG A 55 -1.33 4.15 3.70
CA ARG A 55 -1.55 4.25 5.15
C ARG A 55 -0.84 3.11 5.86
N ARG A 56 0.15 3.41 6.68
CA ARG A 56 0.85 2.46 7.56
C ARG A 56 0.25 2.51 8.95
N ASN A 57 -0.06 1.35 9.53
CA ASN A 57 -0.44 1.22 10.93
C ASN A 57 0.68 0.44 11.63
N ASP A 58 1.24 1.03 12.69
CA ASP A 58 2.33 0.47 13.49
C ASP A 58 2.02 0.72 14.96
N ALA A 59 1.81 -0.35 15.74
CA ALA A 59 1.53 -0.29 17.18
C ALA A 59 0.45 0.75 17.60
N GLY A 60 -0.61 0.90 16.79
CA GLY A 60 -1.70 1.86 17.04
C GLY A 60 -1.44 3.29 16.55
N GLN A 61 -0.27 3.56 15.98
CA GLN A 61 0.04 4.82 15.29
C GLN A 61 -0.22 4.69 13.79
N THR A 62 -0.81 5.73 13.21
CA THR A 62 -1.12 5.81 11.78
C THR A 62 -0.20 6.80 11.12
N TYR A 63 0.44 6.37 10.04
CA TYR A 63 1.26 7.20 9.18
C TYR A 63 0.76 7.14 7.75
N TRP A 64 1.07 8.19 7.00
CA TRP A 64 0.58 8.40 5.66
C TRP A 64 1.72 8.77 4.72
N THR A 65 1.56 8.39 3.45
CA THR A 65 2.32 8.96 2.34
C THR A 65 1.48 8.96 1.07
N ASP A 66 1.95 9.61 0.01
CA ASP A 66 1.27 9.64 -1.29
C ASP A 66 2.26 9.62 -2.46
N SER A 67 1.78 9.19 -3.61
CA SER A 67 2.59 9.03 -4.83
C SER A 67 3.01 10.34 -5.51
N ARG A 68 2.55 11.49 -5.02
CA ARG A 68 2.97 12.82 -5.50
C ARG A 68 4.20 13.28 -4.73
N LYS A 69 4.26 13.00 -3.43
CA LYS A 69 5.38 13.36 -2.54
C LYS A 69 6.45 12.27 -2.45
N CYS A 70 6.07 11.01 -2.66
CA CYS A 70 6.95 9.85 -2.61
C CYS A 70 6.90 9.10 -3.96
N PRO A 71 7.76 9.45 -4.94
CA PRO A 71 7.79 8.79 -6.24
C PRO A 71 7.95 7.26 -6.15
N GLN A 72 8.73 6.79 -5.16
CA GLN A 72 8.97 5.38 -4.86
C GLN A 72 7.67 4.60 -4.63
N ALA A 73 6.62 5.26 -4.12
CA ALA A 73 5.32 4.61 -3.94
C ALA A 73 4.74 4.09 -5.25
N ARG A 74 4.93 4.79 -6.38
CA ARG A 74 4.49 4.28 -7.69
C ARG A 74 5.31 3.07 -8.11
N ASP A 75 6.62 3.14 -7.94
CA ASP A 75 7.52 2.08 -8.36
C ASP A 75 7.20 0.77 -7.63
N ILE A 76 7.01 0.85 -6.31
CA ILE A 76 6.60 -0.28 -5.47
C ILE A 76 5.25 -0.87 -5.91
N LEU A 77 4.24 -0.03 -6.12
CA LEU A 77 2.92 -0.50 -6.57
C LEU A 77 2.97 -1.11 -7.97
N SER A 78 3.78 -0.54 -8.87
CA SER A 78 3.98 -1.08 -10.21
C SER A 78 4.70 -2.43 -10.19
N ALA A 79 5.58 -2.65 -9.21
CA ALA A 79 6.33 -3.87 -9.04
C ALA A 79 5.49 -5.05 -8.54
N MET A 80 4.27 -4.80 -8.05
CA MET A 80 3.33 -5.86 -7.63
C MET A 80 3.07 -6.89 -8.74
N ARG A 81 3.11 -6.47 -10.01
CA ARG A 81 2.91 -7.37 -11.17
C ARG A 81 4.02 -8.41 -11.36
N PHE A 82 5.17 -8.22 -10.71
CA PHE A 82 6.33 -9.10 -10.83
C PHE A 82 6.47 -10.05 -9.62
N ILE A 83 5.51 -10.02 -8.69
CA ILE A 83 5.50 -10.97 -7.58
C ILE A 83 5.10 -12.34 -8.15
N GLU A 84 6.03 -13.28 -8.08
CA GLU A 84 5.81 -14.64 -8.56
C GLU A 84 4.88 -15.38 -7.59
N ARG A 85 3.90 -16.10 -8.13
CA ARG A 85 3.13 -17.05 -7.34
C ARG A 85 3.95 -18.31 -7.19
N GLU A 86 4.68 -18.38 -6.09
CA GLU A 86 5.40 -19.59 -5.71
C GLU A 86 4.40 -20.76 -5.61
N PRO A 87 4.75 -21.96 -6.12
CA PRO A 87 3.92 -23.13 -5.92
C PRO A 87 3.73 -23.34 -4.43
N GLN A 88 2.47 -23.50 -4.01
CA GLN A 88 2.12 -23.84 -2.63
C GLN A 88 2.63 -25.26 -2.37
N SER A 89 3.92 -25.35 -2.03
CA SER A 89 4.55 -26.57 -1.56
C SER A 89 3.75 -27.02 -0.34
N GLY A 90 3.22 -28.25 -0.38
CA GLY A 90 2.41 -28.79 0.70
C GLY A 90 3.09 -28.58 2.05
N ALA A 91 2.30 -28.07 3.00
CA ALA A 91 2.71 -27.60 4.32
C ALA A 91 3.63 -26.37 4.29
N ILE A 92 3.05 -25.19 4.57
CA ILE A 92 3.81 -24.11 5.22
C ILE A 92 4.40 -24.75 6.48
N ALA A 93 5.71 -24.99 6.48
CA ALA A 93 6.41 -25.33 7.70
C ALA A 93 6.28 -24.11 8.61
N PHE A 94 5.30 -24.16 9.51
CA PHE A 94 5.04 -23.13 10.50
C PHE A 94 6.20 -23.19 11.48
N PHE A 95 7.26 -22.43 11.21
CA PHE A 95 8.29 -22.21 12.20
C PHE A 95 7.73 -21.15 13.15
N PRO A 96 7.57 -21.45 14.44
CA PRO A 96 6.98 -20.49 15.38
C PRO A 96 7.75 -19.16 15.43
N GLU A 97 8.98 -19.10 14.93
CA GLU A 97 9.80 -17.87 14.86
C GLU A 97 9.80 -17.19 13.49
N SER A 98 9.01 -17.66 12.51
CA SER A 98 9.07 -17.12 11.14
C SER A 98 8.33 -15.79 10.99
N ILE A 99 8.89 -14.94 10.13
CA ILE A 99 8.24 -13.73 9.65
C ILE A 99 7.24 -14.14 8.56
N ASP A 100 6.01 -13.65 8.68
CA ASP A 100 4.97 -13.85 7.67
C ASP A 100 4.76 -12.58 6.85
N TYR A 101 4.54 -12.76 5.55
CA TYR A 101 4.31 -11.69 4.59
C TYR A 101 2.98 -11.92 3.89
N THR A 102 2.15 -10.88 3.79
CA THR A 102 0.85 -10.99 3.12
C THR A 102 0.62 -9.88 2.11
N LEU A 103 -0.18 -10.17 1.08
CA LEU A 103 -0.66 -9.23 0.10
C LEU A 103 -2.12 -9.55 -0.27
N ASP A 104 -3.01 -8.60 0.00
CA ASP A 104 -4.40 -8.57 -0.46
C ASP A 104 -4.53 -7.58 -1.63
N THR A 105 -5.08 -8.04 -2.76
CA THR A 105 -5.39 -7.17 -3.91
C THR A 105 -6.80 -7.44 -4.43
N PRO A 106 -7.38 -6.52 -5.21
CA PRO A 106 -8.55 -6.85 -6.02
C PRO A 106 -8.15 -7.98 -6.98
N GLY A 107 -9.02 -8.97 -7.14
CA GLY A 107 -8.88 -10.01 -8.13
C GLY A 107 -9.15 -9.47 -9.53
N SER A 108 -8.58 -10.14 -10.53
CA SER A 108 -8.83 -9.81 -11.93
C SER A 108 -10.31 -10.03 -12.30
N ALA A 109 -10.88 -9.10 -13.06
CA ALA A 109 -12.18 -9.27 -13.73
C ALA A 109 -13.36 -9.68 -12.81
N GLY A 110 -13.42 -9.13 -11.59
CA GLY A 110 -14.55 -9.34 -10.67
C GLY A 110 -14.52 -10.65 -9.89
N GLN A 111 -13.41 -11.41 -9.93
CA GLN A 111 -13.25 -12.69 -9.22
C GLN A 111 -12.97 -12.53 -7.70
N GLY A 112 -13.51 -11.51 -7.04
CA GLY A 112 -13.28 -11.25 -5.61
C GLY A 112 -11.89 -10.69 -5.32
N ALA A 113 -11.38 -10.86 -4.09
CA ALA A 113 -10.04 -10.44 -3.68
C ALA A 113 -9.04 -11.59 -3.81
N THR A 114 -7.79 -11.29 -4.20
CA THR A 114 -6.67 -12.23 -4.17
C THR A 114 -5.92 -12.05 -2.87
N HIS A 115 -5.70 -13.14 -2.15
CA HIS A 115 -4.85 -13.19 -0.96
C HIS A 115 -3.60 -14.02 -1.26
N MET A 116 -2.43 -13.47 -0.95
CA MET A 116 -1.13 -14.16 -1.01
C MET A 116 -0.49 -14.10 0.37
N ALA A 117 0.06 -15.23 0.81
CA ALA A 117 0.83 -15.33 2.04
C ALA A 117 2.09 -16.14 1.79
N SER A 118 3.20 -15.76 2.42
CA SER A 118 4.47 -16.48 2.31
C SER A 118 5.33 -16.31 3.54
N GLY A 119 6.22 -17.27 3.76
CA GLY A 119 7.35 -17.11 4.67
C GLY A 119 8.49 -16.27 4.06
N PRO A 120 9.66 -16.23 4.72
CA PRO A 120 10.85 -15.53 4.24
C PRO A 120 11.39 -16.12 2.92
N ASP A 121 12.31 -15.38 2.29
CA ASP A 121 13.04 -15.75 1.07
C ASP A 121 12.24 -15.89 -0.24
N THR A 122 10.93 -15.66 -0.21
CA THR A 122 10.07 -15.65 -1.40
C THR A 122 10.10 -14.31 -2.16
N SER A 123 9.58 -14.29 -3.39
CA SER A 123 9.40 -13.06 -4.17
C SER A 123 8.48 -12.04 -3.46
N LEU A 124 7.43 -12.50 -2.76
CA LEU A 124 6.56 -11.65 -1.96
C LEU A 124 7.31 -11.03 -0.78
N ALA A 125 8.07 -11.82 -0.02
CA ALA A 125 8.87 -11.32 1.10
C ALA A 125 9.86 -10.22 0.64
N LYS A 126 10.60 -10.48 -0.43
CA LYS A 126 11.55 -9.52 -1.02
C LYS A 126 10.85 -8.22 -1.45
N TRP A 127 9.68 -8.32 -2.07
CA TRP A 127 8.92 -7.15 -2.49
C TRP A 127 8.42 -6.34 -1.29
N VAL A 128 7.86 -6.99 -0.26
CA VAL A 128 7.38 -6.30 0.95
C VAL A 128 8.53 -5.60 1.67
N ASP A 129 9.67 -6.28 1.87
CA ASP A 129 10.82 -5.67 2.54
C ASP A 129 11.39 -4.50 1.74
N THR A 130 11.46 -4.63 0.41
CA THR A 130 11.85 -3.52 -0.48
C THR A 130 10.89 -2.35 -0.36
N ALA A 131 9.58 -2.61 -0.31
CA ALA A 131 8.56 -1.58 -0.10
C ALA A 131 8.74 -0.85 1.23
N MET A 132 8.98 -1.58 2.31
CA MET A 132 9.19 -0.99 3.64
C MET A 132 10.41 -0.07 3.67
N VAL A 133 11.53 -0.50 3.08
CA VAL A 133 12.75 0.29 2.99
C VAL A 133 12.57 1.52 2.10
N ALA A 134 12.00 1.34 0.90
CA ALA A 134 11.83 2.42 -0.06
C ALA A 134 10.86 3.52 0.42
N LEU A 135 9.84 3.14 1.20
CA LEU A 135 8.85 4.07 1.74
C LEU A 135 9.24 4.68 3.08
N ALA A 136 10.25 4.14 3.77
CA ALA A 136 10.69 4.60 5.09
C ALA A 136 10.86 6.12 5.24
N PRO A 137 11.50 6.86 4.29
CA PRO A 137 11.70 8.31 4.43
C PRO A 137 10.43 9.13 4.15
N CYS A 138 9.37 8.51 3.62
CA CYS A 138 8.20 9.22 3.10
C CYS A 138 7.04 9.33 4.08
N TRP A 139 7.11 8.66 5.24
CA TRP A 139 6.00 8.57 6.19
C TRP A 139 5.81 9.87 6.98
N SER A 140 4.55 10.31 7.09
CA SER A 140 4.14 11.49 7.84
C SER A 140 2.91 11.20 8.70
N PRO A 141 2.73 11.84 9.87
CA PRO A 141 1.48 11.74 10.61
C PRO A 141 0.30 12.42 9.90
N THR A 142 0.55 13.26 8.88
CA THR A 142 -0.48 14.04 8.20
C THR A 142 -1.04 13.29 6.98
N PRO A 143 -2.37 13.05 6.92
CA PRO A 143 -2.99 12.45 5.74
C PRO A 143 -2.89 13.34 4.50
N PRO A 144 -2.79 12.74 3.29
CA PRO A 144 -2.76 13.50 2.06
C PRO A 144 -4.14 14.09 1.74
N THR A 145 -4.15 15.15 0.94
CA THR A 145 -5.37 15.76 0.39
C THR A 145 -5.59 15.35 -1.05
N ARG A 146 -6.86 15.19 -1.45
CA ARG A 146 -7.29 14.94 -2.83
C ARG A 146 -8.22 16.05 -3.34
N PRO A 147 -8.35 16.24 -4.65
CA PRO A 147 -9.44 17.03 -5.22
C PRO A 147 -10.79 16.49 -4.78
N ALA A 148 -11.75 17.37 -4.50
CA ALA A 148 -13.14 16.99 -4.33
C ALA A 148 -13.66 16.29 -5.61
N PRO A 149 -14.58 15.31 -5.48
CA PRO A 149 -15.19 14.64 -6.61
C PRO A 149 -15.98 15.59 -7.52
#